data_AF-A0A850TCY4-F1
#
_entry.id   AF-A0A850TCY4-F1
#
_cell.length_a   1.000
_cell.length_b   1.000
_cell.length_c   1.000
_cell.angle_alpha   90.00
_cell.angle_beta   90.00
_cell.angle_gamma   90.00
#
_symmetry.space_group_name_H-M   'P 1'
#
loop_
_entity.id
_entity.type
_entity.pdbx_description
1 polymer ?
#
loop_
_entity_poly.entity_id
_entity_poly.type
_entity_poly.pdbx_seq_one_letter_code
_entity_poly.pdbx_strand_id
1 'polypeptide(L)'
;SRVPQGKPRERTSILYSAGQFFFEYLVVVSLKKMSDGRYEPKITYQFPKRENLLKGQKEEEERLLQAIPLFCFPDGNNWAPVTEFTSETFSFVLTNVDGSRKIGYCRRLLPSGRGVRLPEVFCIISCLGCFGLFSKILDEVEKRRQISMAVIYPFMQGLRESPFPAPGKTVTIKSFIPESGTEVGG
;
A
#
# COMPACT_ATOMS: atom_id res chain seq x y z
N SER A 1 33.97 40.98 -9.35
CA SER A 1 32.65 40.37 -9.08
C SER A 1 32.81 38.89 -8.74
N ARG A 2 32.51 38.50 -7.49
CA ARG A 2 32.51 37.08 -7.07
C ARG A 2 31.07 36.57 -7.12
N VAL A 3 30.83 35.54 -7.92
CA VAL A 3 29.56 34.78 -7.94
C VAL A 3 29.59 33.82 -6.75
N PRO A 4 28.58 33.75 -5.87
CA PRO A 4 28.52 32.72 -4.84
C PRO A 4 28.08 31.41 -5.49
N GLN A 5 28.92 30.38 -5.42
CA GLN A 5 28.50 29.01 -5.71
C GLN A 5 27.54 28.55 -4.60
N GLY A 6 26.27 28.34 -4.96
CA GLY A 6 25.30 27.70 -4.08
C GLY A 6 25.67 26.23 -3.89
N LYS A 7 25.88 25.81 -2.63
CA LYS A 7 25.96 24.39 -2.27
C LYS A 7 24.68 23.67 -2.71
N PRO A 8 24.76 22.45 -3.25
CA PRO A 8 23.57 21.62 -3.46
C PRO A 8 22.86 21.44 -2.12
N ARG A 9 21.55 21.71 -2.09
CA ARG A 9 20.69 21.44 -0.95
C ARG A 9 20.62 19.93 -0.71
N GLU A 10 21.56 19.39 0.06
CA GLU A 10 21.32 18.23 0.93
C GLU A 10 20.26 18.66 1.95
N ARG A 11 18.98 18.57 1.57
CA ARG A 11 17.86 18.94 2.45
C ARG A 11 16.76 17.89 2.51
N THR A 12 17.14 16.65 2.26
CA THR A 12 16.32 15.48 2.60
C THR A 12 17.13 14.54 3.48
N SER A 13 17.83 15.11 4.47
CA SER A 13 18.16 14.36 5.68
C SER A 13 16.84 13.95 6.31
N ILE A 14 16.42 12.73 6.00
CA ILE A 14 15.29 12.05 6.64
C ILE A 14 15.61 12.08 8.13
N LEU A 15 14.99 13.02 8.85
CA LEU A 15 14.98 13.07 10.30
C LEU A 15 14.12 11.89 10.73
N TYR A 16 14.72 10.71 10.77
CA TYR A 16 14.17 9.54 11.40
C TYR A 16 14.04 9.85 12.90
N SER A 17 12.89 10.38 13.29
CA SER A 17 12.53 10.42 14.70
C SER A 17 12.39 8.99 15.17
N ALA A 18 13.09 8.64 16.25
CA ALA A 18 12.90 7.38 16.95
C ALA A 18 11.39 7.24 17.27
N GLY A 19 10.70 6.32 16.59
CA GLY A 19 9.25 6.12 16.71
C GLY A 19 8.45 6.09 15.40
N GLN A 20 9.07 6.35 14.23
CA GLN A 20 8.37 6.25 12.94
C GLN A 20 8.34 4.80 12.42
N PHE A 21 7.13 4.30 12.13
CA PHE A 21 6.95 2.99 11.48
C PHE A 21 7.42 3.01 10.02
N PHE A 22 7.78 1.85 9.47
CA PHE A 22 8.17 1.70 8.07
C PHE A 22 7.11 2.24 7.09
N PHE A 23 5.83 2.08 7.45
CA PHE A 23 4.68 2.63 6.77
C PHE A 23 3.53 2.81 7.78
N GLU A 24 2.56 3.66 7.44
CA GLU A 24 1.41 3.99 8.31
C GLU A 24 0.27 3.00 8.15
N TYR A 25 -0.09 2.64 6.91
CA TYR A 25 -1.18 1.71 6.63
C TYR A 25 -0.88 0.84 5.41
N LEU A 26 -1.37 -0.39 5.41
CA LEU A 26 -1.75 -1.09 4.20
C LEU A 26 -3.28 -1.12 4.18
N VAL A 27 -3.88 -0.72 3.06
CA VAL A 27 -5.32 -0.90 2.82
C VAL A 27 -5.54 -1.71 1.56
N VAL A 28 -6.62 -2.49 1.53
CA VAL A 28 -7.16 -3.08 0.30
C VAL A 28 -8.41 -2.33 -0.07
N VAL A 29 -8.43 -1.81 -1.30
CA VAL A 29 -9.58 -1.14 -1.89
C VAL A 29 -10.21 -2.08 -2.91
N SER A 30 -11.51 -2.33 -2.79
CA SER A 30 -12.28 -3.14 -3.73
C SER A 30 -13.47 -2.35 -4.25
N LEU A 31 -13.95 -2.71 -5.44
CA LEU A 31 -15.12 -2.11 -6.06
C LEU A 31 -16.41 -2.79 -5.57
N LYS A 32 -17.32 -2.02 -4.97
CA LYS A 32 -18.64 -2.50 -4.54
C LYS A 32 -19.71 -2.05 -5.53
N LYS A 33 -20.53 -3.00 -6.01
CA LYS A 33 -21.68 -2.68 -6.85
C LYS A 33 -22.75 -1.95 -6.04
N MET A 34 -23.19 -0.81 -6.55
CA MET A 34 -24.24 0.02 -5.98
C MET A 34 -25.61 -0.35 -6.57
N SER A 35 -26.69 0.13 -5.96
CA SER A 35 -28.07 -0.13 -6.40
C SER A 35 -28.37 0.41 -7.79
N ASP A 36 -27.69 1.48 -8.20
CA ASP A 36 -27.78 2.10 -9.53
C ASP A 36 -26.91 1.40 -10.59
N GLY A 37 -26.28 0.26 -10.24
CA GLY A 37 -25.45 -0.53 -11.13
C GLY A 37 -24.01 -0.05 -11.26
N ARG A 38 -23.65 1.11 -10.70
CA ARG A 38 -22.28 1.66 -10.74
C ARG A 38 -21.41 1.00 -9.67
N TYR A 39 -20.09 1.12 -9.82
CA TYR A 39 -19.12 0.60 -8.85
C TYR A 39 -18.51 1.73 -8.03
N GLU A 40 -18.46 1.54 -6.71
CA GLU A 40 -17.84 2.48 -5.78
C GLU A 40 -16.64 1.83 -5.08
N PRO A 41 -15.46 2.47 -5.08
CA PRO A 41 -14.29 1.94 -4.40
C PRO A 41 -14.43 2.08 -2.88
N LYS A 42 -14.18 1.00 -2.14
CA LYS A 42 -14.23 0.97 -0.67
C LYS A 42 -13.05 0.22 -0.09
N ILE A 43 -12.60 0.68 1.07
CA ILE A 43 -11.64 -0.07 1.88
C ILE A 43 -12.35 -1.31 2.41
N THR A 44 -11.86 -2.49 2.02
CA THR A 44 -12.36 -3.80 2.47
C THR A 44 -11.43 -4.44 3.51
N TYR A 45 -10.19 -3.98 3.60
CA TYR A 45 -9.22 -4.40 4.60
C TYR A 45 -8.27 -3.25 4.96
N GLN A 46 -7.86 -3.18 6.23
CA GLN A 46 -6.88 -2.20 6.73
C GLN A 46 -5.95 -2.88 7.74
N PHE A 47 -4.65 -2.62 7.60
CA PHE A 47 -3.60 -2.98 8.54
C PHE A 47 -2.75 -1.74 8.90
N PRO A 48 -2.47 -1.48 10.18
CA PRO A 48 -3.05 -2.10 11.37
C PRO A 48 -4.56 -1.86 11.46
N LYS A 49 -5.28 -2.67 12.25
CA LYS A 49 -6.71 -2.46 12.47
C LYS A 49 -6.97 -1.11 13.14
N ARG A 50 -8.10 -0.49 12.77
CA ARG A 50 -8.50 0.85 13.24
C ARG A 50 -8.65 0.95 14.77
N GLU A 51 -8.98 -0.15 15.43
CA GLU A 51 -9.09 -0.25 16.89
C GLU A 51 -7.76 -0.11 17.64
N ASN A 52 -6.63 -0.33 16.96
CA ASN A 52 -5.29 -0.27 17.54
C ASN A 52 -4.63 1.11 17.42
N LEU A 53 -5.40 2.15 17.09
CA LEU A 53 -4.90 3.49 16.78
C LEU A 53 -5.19 4.50 17.91
N LEU A 54 -4.25 5.43 18.12
CA LEU A 54 -4.30 6.40 19.22
C LEU A 54 -5.43 7.42 19.00
N LYS A 55 -6.19 7.71 20.06
CA LYS A 55 -7.44 8.51 20.04
C LYS A 55 -7.30 9.94 19.45
N GLY A 56 -6.10 10.52 19.42
CA GLY A 56 -5.87 11.91 18.99
C GLY A 56 -5.70 12.13 17.48
N GLN A 57 -5.46 11.09 16.68
CA GLN A 57 -5.20 11.18 15.23
C GLN A 57 -6.41 10.86 14.35
N LYS A 58 -7.59 10.69 14.97
CA LYS A 58 -8.72 10.01 14.37
C LYS A 58 -9.37 10.77 13.20
N GLU A 59 -9.44 12.10 13.27
CA GLU A 59 -10.12 12.90 12.23
C GLU A 59 -9.28 13.02 10.95
N GLU A 60 -8.00 13.35 11.07
CA GLU A 60 -7.09 13.39 9.92
C GLU A 60 -7.00 12.02 9.25
N GLU A 61 -6.87 10.96 10.05
CA GLU A 61 -6.89 9.60 9.54
C GLU A 61 -8.20 9.28 8.83
N GLU A 62 -9.35 9.65 9.39
CA GLU A 62 -10.65 9.42 8.75
C GLU A 62 -10.75 10.10 7.38
N ARG A 63 -10.26 11.34 7.26
CA ARG A 63 -10.18 12.04 5.97
C ARG A 63 -9.25 11.30 5.00
N LEU A 64 -8.10 10.81 5.46
CA LEU A 64 -7.19 10.02 4.64
C LEU A 64 -7.86 8.73 4.15
N LEU A 65 -8.49 7.97 5.05
CA LEU A 65 -9.18 6.71 4.72
C LEU A 65 -10.39 6.91 3.79
N GLN A 66 -11.03 8.08 3.82
CA GLN A 66 -12.07 8.45 2.86
C GLN A 66 -11.50 8.81 1.48
N ALA A 67 -10.33 9.45 1.44
CA ALA A 67 -9.70 9.86 0.18
C ALA A 67 -9.02 8.70 -0.57
N ILE A 68 -8.34 7.79 0.14
CA ILE A 68 -7.53 6.72 -0.46
C ILE A 68 -8.28 5.89 -1.53
N PRO A 69 -9.54 5.45 -1.33
CA PRO A 69 -10.28 4.70 -2.35
C PRO A 69 -10.41 5.42 -3.69
N LEU A 70 -10.61 6.74 -3.66
CA LEU A 70 -10.77 7.56 -4.85
C LEU A 70 -9.46 7.67 -5.64
N PHE A 71 -8.33 7.71 -4.94
CA PHE A 71 -7.01 7.68 -5.59
C PHE A 71 -6.58 6.28 -6.06
N CYS A 72 -7.08 5.21 -5.40
CA CYS A 72 -6.82 3.83 -5.85
C CYS A 72 -7.60 3.49 -7.13
N PHE A 73 -8.77 4.11 -7.32
CA PHE A 73 -9.62 3.96 -8.50
C PHE A 73 -10.02 5.33 -9.06
N PRO A 74 -9.06 6.09 -9.65
CA PRO A 74 -9.35 7.42 -10.20
C PRO A 74 -10.32 7.36 -11.39
N ASP A 75 -10.37 6.20 -12.06
CA ASP A 75 -11.22 5.93 -13.23
C ASP A 75 -12.71 5.71 -12.85
N GLY A 76 -13.05 5.78 -11.55
CA GLY A 76 -14.43 5.90 -11.06
C GLY A 76 -15.34 4.76 -11.50
N ASN A 77 -16.47 5.10 -12.13
CA ASN A 77 -17.59 4.19 -12.42
C ASN A 77 -17.43 3.33 -13.69
N ASN A 78 -16.32 3.46 -14.43
CA ASN A 78 -16.15 2.81 -15.74
C ASN A 78 -15.66 1.36 -15.64
N TRP A 79 -15.85 0.70 -14.50
CA TRP A 79 -15.41 -0.67 -14.30
C TRP A 79 -16.43 -1.69 -14.79
N ALA A 80 -15.93 -2.65 -15.57
CA ALA A 80 -16.61 -3.89 -15.88
C ALA A 80 -15.83 -5.05 -15.24
N PRO A 81 -16.51 -6.09 -14.74
CA PRO A 81 -15.85 -7.33 -14.36
C PRO A 81 -15.07 -7.95 -15.53
N VAL A 82 -13.86 -8.44 -15.25
CA VAL A 82 -12.96 -9.03 -16.24
C VAL A 82 -12.53 -10.44 -15.83
N THR A 83 -12.15 -11.27 -16.78
CA THR A 83 -11.59 -12.62 -16.52
C THR A 83 -10.08 -12.58 -16.30
N GLU A 84 -9.41 -11.64 -16.96
CA GLU A 84 -7.96 -11.44 -16.95
C GLU A 84 -7.65 -9.95 -16.74
N PHE A 85 -6.52 -9.67 -16.09
CA PHE A 85 -6.06 -8.31 -15.80
C PHE A 85 -4.54 -8.35 -15.62
N THR A 86 -3.83 -7.46 -16.31
CA THR A 86 -2.39 -7.28 -16.07
C THR A 86 -2.21 -6.37 -14.87
N SER A 87 -1.50 -6.84 -13.84
CA SER A 87 -1.31 -6.05 -12.62
C SER A 87 -0.59 -4.72 -12.90
N GLU A 88 -1.10 -3.65 -12.32
CA GLU A 88 -0.59 -2.28 -12.52
C GLU A 88 0.04 -1.77 -11.23
N THR A 89 1.17 -1.07 -11.35
CA THR A 89 1.84 -0.40 -10.22
C THR A 89 1.84 1.09 -10.44
N PHE A 90 1.37 1.85 -9.46
CA PHE A 90 1.32 3.31 -9.51
C PHE A 90 1.47 3.91 -8.12
N SER A 91 1.59 5.23 -8.05
CA SER A 91 1.61 5.94 -6.78
C SER A 91 0.89 7.29 -6.88
N PHE A 92 0.35 7.75 -5.76
CA PHE A 92 -0.24 9.08 -5.62
C PHE A 92 0.28 9.79 -4.38
N VAL A 93 0.12 11.11 -4.33
CA VAL A 93 0.51 11.95 -3.20
C VAL A 93 -0.73 12.56 -2.56
N LEU A 94 -0.91 12.33 -1.26
CA LEU A 94 -1.90 13.00 -0.43
C LEU A 94 -1.22 14.18 0.25
N THR A 95 -1.71 15.39 -0.02
CA THR A 95 -1.23 16.60 0.65
C THR A 95 -2.27 17.02 1.68
N ASN A 96 -1.87 17.12 2.94
CA ASN A 96 -2.73 17.60 4.02
C ASN A 96 -2.72 19.15 4.05
N VAL A 97 -3.68 19.73 4.77
CA VAL A 97 -3.89 21.19 4.87
C VAL A 97 -2.67 21.90 5.47
N ASP A 98 -1.95 21.23 6.37
CA ASP A 98 -0.69 21.72 6.96
C ASP A 98 0.51 21.67 6.01
N GLY A 99 0.32 21.19 4.77
CA GLY A 99 1.35 21.02 3.76
C GLY A 99 2.16 19.72 3.89
N SER A 100 1.89 18.90 4.91
CA SER A 100 2.48 17.57 5.03
C SER A 100 2.03 16.67 3.87
N ARG A 101 2.88 15.72 3.50
CA ARG A 101 2.64 14.83 2.36
C ARG A 101 2.78 13.37 2.77
N LYS A 102 1.83 12.56 2.32
CA LYS A 102 1.88 11.10 2.37
C LYS A 102 1.85 10.55 0.95
N ILE A 103 2.47 9.40 0.74
CA ILE A 103 2.54 8.73 -0.56
C ILE A 103 1.76 7.43 -0.44
N GLY A 104 0.82 7.22 -1.36
CA GLY A 104 0.15 5.94 -1.57
C GLY A 104 0.88 5.17 -2.66
N TYR A 105 1.42 4.00 -2.33
CA TYR A 105 2.02 3.07 -3.28
C TYR A 105 1.04 1.95 -3.56
N CYS A 106 0.67 1.76 -4.82
CA CYS A 106 -0.45 0.92 -5.20
C CYS A 106 -0.04 -0.23 -6.11
N ARG A 107 -0.61 -1.41 -5.86
CA ARG A 107 -0.67 -2.55 -6.78
C ARG A 107 -2.12 -2.90 -7.04
N ARG A 108 -2.58 -2.65 -8.26
CA ARG A 108 -3.88 -3.09 -8.74
C ARG A 108 -3.73 -4.47 -9.37
N LEU A 109 -4.54 -5.42 -8.93
CA LEU A 109 -4.48 -6.81 -9.39
C LEU A 109 -5.88 -7.42 -9.44
N LEU A 110 -6.03 -8.52 -10.18
CA LEU A 110 -7.24 -9.34 -10.13
C LEU A 110 -7.07 -10.43 -9.06
N PRO A 111 -7.94 -10.49 -8.04
CA PRO A 111 -7.84 -11.52 -7.00
C PRO A 111 -8.05 -12.92 -7.61
N SER A 112 -7.39 -13.94 -7.07
CA SER A 112 -7.52 -15.34 -7.53
C SER A 112 -8.98 -15.83 -7.47
N GLY A 113 -9.36 -16.72 -8.39
CA GLY A 113 -10.74 -17.17 -8.55
C GLY A 113 -11.06 -17.56 -10.00
N ARG A 114 -12.31 -18.01 -10.23
CA ARG A 114 -12.80 -18.37 -11.57
C ARG A 114 -13.81 -17.33 -12.07
N GLY A 115 -13.84 -17.13 -13.38
CA GLY A 115 -14.81 -16.26 -14.04
C GLY A 115 -14.53 -14.76 -13.87
N VAL A 116 -15.56 -13.97 -14.18
CA VAL A 116 -15.50 -12.52 -14.15
C VAL A 116 -15.39 -11.99 -12.71
N ARG A 117 -14.39 -11.15 -12.47
CA ARG A 117 -14.04 -10.58 -11.18
C ARG A 117 -13.69 -9.10 -11.35
N LEU A 118 -13.70 -8.37 -10.26
CA LEU A 118 -13.24 -6.98 -10.26
C LEU A 118 -11.83 -6.93 -9.70
N PRO A 119 -10.97 -6.03 -10.21
CA PRO A 119 -9.68 -5.81 -9.62
C PRO A 119 -9.83 -5.20 -8.21
N GLU A 120 -8.81 -5.40 -7.40
CA GLU A 120 -8.63 -4.75 -6.11
C GLU A 120 -7.25 -4.07 -6.08
N VAL A 121 -7.09 -3.11 -5.19
CA VAL A 121 -5.84 -2.35 -5.04
C VAL A 121 -5.30 -2.55 -3.64
N PHE A 122 -4.08 -3.07 -3.56
CA PHE A 122 -3.26 -3.00 -2.35
C PHE A 122 -2.54 -1.67 -2.32
N CYS A 123 -2.77 -0.87 -1.29
CA CYS A 123 -2.21 0.47 -1.16
C CYS A 123 -1.45 0.63 0.16
N ILE A 124 -0.15 0.87 0.09
CA ILE A 124 0.70 1.18 1.24
C ILE A 124 0.81 2.71 1.37
N ILE A 125 0.46 3.24 2.54
CA ILE A 125 0.57 4.66 2.87
C ILE A 125 1.84 4.89 3.69
N SER A 126 2.73 5.76 3.23
CA SER A 126 3.96 6.12 3.93
C SER A 126 4.40 7.55 3.62
N CYS A 127 5.09 8.20 4.57
CA CYS A 127 5.80 9.46 4.32
C CYS A 127 7.14 9.23 3.59
N LEU A 128 7.59 7.99 3.42
CA LEU A 128 8.90 7.66 2.86
C LEU A 128 8.84 7.59 1.33
N GLY A 129 9.66 8.41 0.66
CA GLY A 129 9.78 8.48 -0.80
C GLY A 129 10.69 7.41 -1.38
N CYS A 130 10.25 6.15 -1.42
CA CYS A 130 11.06 5.02 -1.87
C CYS A 130 10.27 4.07 -2.80
N PHE A 131 9.84 4.58 -3.95
CA PHE A 131 9.00 3.84 -4.90
C PHE A 131 9.55 2.45 -5.25
N GLY A 132 10.85 2.33 -5.56
CA GLY A 132 11.44 1.03 -5.89
C GLY A 132 11.39 0.00 -4.76
N LEU A 133 11.46 0.44 -3.50
CA LEU A 133 11.34 -0.43 -2.33
C LEU A 133 9.88 -0.84 -2.10
N PHE A 134 8.95 0.12 -2.12
CA PHE A 134 7.53 -0.19 -1.94
C PHE A 134 6.95 -1.01 -3.10
N SER A 135 7.43 -0.83 -4.33
CA SER A 135 7.08 -1.69 -5.47
C SER A 135 7.49 -3.15 -5.20
N LYS A 136 8.72 -3.38 -4.70
CA LYS A 136 9.17 -4.74 -4.33
C LYS A 136 8.38 -5.34 -3.17
N ILE A 137 8.01 -4.51 -2.18
CA ILE A 137 7.12 -4.95 -1.10
C ILE A 137 5.77 -5.37 -1.67
N LEU A 138 5.22 -4.61 -2.62
CA LEU A 138 3.95 -4.91 -3.26
C LEU A 138 4.02 -6.17 -4.15
N ASP A 139 5.15 -6.46 -4.80
CA ASP A 139 5.38 -7.75 -5.47
C ASP A 139 5.23 -8.92 -4.49
N GLU A 140 5.80 -8.78 -3.30
CA GLU A 140 5.70 -9.77 -2.23
C GLU A 140 4.29 -9.89 -1.63
N VAL A 141 3.55 -8.78 -1.55
CA VAL A 141 2.13 -8.76 -1.17
C VAL A 141 1.27 -9.48 -2.22
N GLU A 142 1.48 -9.21 -3.50
CA GLU A 142 0.74 -9.85 -4.59
C GLU A 142 0.97 -11.37 -4.62
N LYS A 143 2.22 -11.83 -4.48
CA LYS A 143 2.52 -13.28 -4.38
C LYS A 143 1.77 -13.93 -3.22
N ARG A 144 1.76 -13.29 -2.04
CA ARG A 144 1.04 -13.77 -0.85
C ARG A 144 -0.47 -13.74 -1.04
N ARG A 145 -1.00 -12.74 -1.76
CA ARG A 145 -2.41 -12.64 -2.10
C ARG A 145 -2.91 -13.80 -2.95
N GLN A 146 -2.07 -14.37 -3.82
CA GLN A 146 -2.41 -15.58 -4.58
C GLN A 146 -2.64 -16.81 -3.68
N ILE A 147 -2.17 -16.79 -2.44
CA ILE A 147 -2.34 -17.86 -1.46
C ILE A 147 -3.53 -17.54 -0.54
N SER A 148 -3.47 -16.42 0.18
CA SER A 148 -4.55 -15.98 1.08
C SER A 148 -4.33 -14.56 1.59
N MET A 149 -5.39 -13.83 1.94
CA MET A 149 -5.25 -12.59 2.73
C MET A 149 -4.53 -12.84 4.07
N ALA A 150 -4.71 -14.02 4.67
CA ALA A 150 -4.22 -14.31 6.02
C ALA A 150 -2.69 -14.25 6.11
N VAL A 151 -1.98 -14.62 5.05
CA VAL A 151 -0.50 -14.65 5.02
C VAL A 151 0.12 -13.27 4.77
N ILE A 152 -0.68 -12.29 4.37
CA ILE A 152 -0.23 -10.91 4.19
C ILE A 152 0.00 -10.25 5.56
N TYR A 153 -0.85 -10.53 6.55
CA TYR A 153 -0.77 -9.89 7.86
C TYR A 153 0.60 -10.08 8.56
N PRO A 154 1.14 -11.31 8.74
CA PRO A 154 2.44 -11.48 9.38
C PRO A 154 3.59 -10.80 8.63
N PHE A 155 3.53 -10.79 7.29
CA PHE A 155 4.52 -10.11 6.46
C PHE A 155 4.50 -8.59 6.67
N MET A 156 3.32 -7.99 6.63
CA MET A 156 3.17 -6.55 6.83
C MET A 156 3.49 -6.12 8.27
N GLN A 157 3.18 -6.97 9.25
CA GLN A 157 3.56 -6.75 10.64
C GLN A 157 5.08 -6.75 10.81
N GLY A 158 5.77 -7.79 10.33
CA GLY A 158 7.23 -7.86 10.39
C GLY A 158 7.89 -6.70 9.67
N LEU A 159 7.34 -6.27 8.53
CA LEU A 159 7.84 -5.09 7.80
C LEU A 159 7.65 -3.79 8.59
N ARG A 160 6.47 -3.57 9.16
CA ARG A 160 6.14 -2.34 9.90
C ARG A 160 7.05 -2.14 11.12
N GLU A 161 7.36 -3.25 11.82
CA GLU A 161 8.19 -3.28 13.04
C GLU A 161 9.69 -3.30 12.72
N SER A 162 10.08 -3.53 11.47
CA SER A 162 11.48 -3.51 11.06
C SER A 162 12.03 -2.08 10.93
N PRO A 163 13.32 -1.86 11.21
CA PRO A 163 13.96 -0.58 10.94
C PRO A 163 14.00 -0.33 9.43
N PHE A 164 13.88 0.94 9.05
CA PHE A 164 14.07 1.31 7.66
C PHE A 164 15.53 1.09 7.24
N PRO A 165 15.81 0.43 6.10
CA PRO A 165 17.19 0.15 5.70
C PRO A 165 17.93 1.45 5.36
N ALA A 166 19.18 1.55 5.78
CA ALA A 166 20.07 2.60 5.30
C ALA A 166 20.25 2.49 3.77
N PRO A 167 20.55 3.59 3.06
CA PRO A 167 20.80 3.56 1.61
C PRO A 167 21.81 2.46 1.23
N GLY A 168 21.44 1.62 0.26
CA GLY A 168 22.27 0.50 -0.19
C GLY A 168 22.29 -0.74 0.73
N LYS A 169 21.52 -0.74 1.83
CA LYS A 169 21.33 -1.91 2.70
C LYS A 169 20.01 -2.61 2.40
N THR A 170 19.95 -3.89 2.74
CA THR A 170 18.77 -4.74 2.57
C THR A 170 17.98 -4.82 3.88
N VAL A 171 16.66 -4.79 3.77
CA VAL A 171 15.75 -5.18 4.87
C VAL A 171 15.32 -6.63 4.66
N THR A 172 15.40 -7.44 5.72
CA THR A 172 15.04 -8.87 5.67
C THR A 172 13.84 -9.10 6.57
N ILE A 173 12.71 -9.50 5.97
CA ILE A 173 11.49 -9.83 6.69
C ILE A 173 11.34 -11.34 6.77
N LYS A 174 11.34 -11.90 7.99
CA LYS A 174 11.04 -13.31 8.21
C LYS A 174 9.52 -13.47 8.29
N SER A 175 8.91 -13.97 7.23
CA SER A 175 7.47 -14.28 7.20
C SER A 175 7.27 -15.64 6.55
N PHE A 176 6.46 -16.51 7.17
CA PHE A 176 6.12 -17.80 6.59
C PHE A 176 5.14 -17.62 5.43
N ILE A 177 5.45 -18.27 4.30
CA ILE A 177 4.51 -18.51 3.21
C ILE A 177 4.22 -20.01 3.26
N PRO A 178 2.99 -20.44 3.58
CA PRO A 178 2.63 -21.85 3.44
C PRO A 178 2.88 -22.24 1.99
N GLU A 179 3.81 -23.16 1.74
CA GLU A 179 4.05 -23.65 0.39
C GLU A 179 2.74 -24.17 -0.21
N SER A 180 2.55 -23.93 -1.50
CA SER A 180 1.54 -24.58 -2.33
C SER A 180 1.83 -26.08 -2.37
N GLY A 181 1.42 -26.79 -1.32
CA GLY A 181 1.62 -28.23 -1.21
C GLY A 181 0.89 -28.95 -2.34
N THR A 182 1.63 -29.54 -3.25
CA THR A 182 1.24 -30.79 -3.93
C THR A 182 2.50 -31.50 -4.42
N GLU A 183 3.08 -32.35 -3.58
CA GLU A 183 3.61 -33.61 -4.07
C GLU A 183 2.47 -34.62 -3.97
N VAL A 184 1.89 -34.92 -5.15
CA VAL A 184 0.97 -36.04 -5.33
C VAL A 184 1.83 -37.26 -5.65
N GLY A 185 1.79 -38.27 -4.77
CA GLY A 185 1.89 -39.69 -5.11
C GLY A 185 3.26 -40.27 -5.48
N GLY A 186 3.60 -41.37 -4.78
CA GLY A 186 4.69 -42.28 -5.10
C GLY A 186 5.06 -43.16 -3.92
#